data_AF-A0A9D7CB99-F1
#
_entry.id   AF-A0A9D7CB99-F1
#
_cell.length_a   1.000
_cell.length_b   1.000
_cell.length_c   1.000
_cell.angle_alpha   90.00
_cell.angle_beta   90.00
_cell.angle_gamma   90.00
#
_symmetry.space_group_name_H-M   'P 1'
#
loop_
_entity.id
_entity.type
_entity.pdbx_description
1 polymer ?
#
loop_
_entity_poly.entity_id
_entity_poly.type
_entity_poly.pdbx_seq_one_letter_code
_entity_poly.pdbx_strand_id
1 'polypeptide(L)'
;MTAIFDQTLGTMVAAPAGARVAPEAEAVVARMAQLAFEVASSAGRGELLRALATGSSVAFLRVFAELLVSSTGPSAAAMEALRGQLALAESVELSGGLWRADEAQAALGVSRATLQSWRDAGRVIALPQGDGSYAYPVAQFLPPATDLDRPRPDPAIGDVLRAAGTAIGVHELFLLLAAPQPALATAGGGERTGFEALRAGEGALVEALVAHVVTPSDAGAPDSGETPSIGQPAAVIH
;
A
#
# COMPACT_ATOMS: atom_id res chain seq x y z
N MET A 1 7.93 1.65 10.66
CA MET A 1 8.08 0.49 9.75
C MET A 1 9.48 -0.12 9.77
N THR A 2 10.53 0.66 10.02
CA THR A 2 11.85 0.15 10.46
C THR A 2 11.70 -0.82 11.63
N ALA A 3 10.78 -0.55 12.56
CA ALA A 3 10.49 -1.40 13.71
C ALA A 3 10.02 -2.84 13.41
N ILE A 4 9.39 -3.15 12.26
CA ILE A 4 8.95 -4.53 11.94
C ILE A 4 10.08 -5.31 11.29
N PHE A 5 10.84 -4.69 10.37
CA PHE A 5 12.05 -5.32 9.86
C PHE A 5 13.10 -5.47 10.97
N ASP A 6 13.25 -4.46 11.84
CA ASP A 6 14.14 -4.51 13.01
C ASP A 6 13.60 -5.44 14.12
N GLN A 7 12.28 -5.60 14.31
CA GLN A 7 11.72 -6.61 15.23
C GLN A 7 11.79 -8.02 14.65
N THR A 8 11.61 -8.23 13.35
CA THR A 8 11.61 -9.58 12.76
C THR A 8 13.06 -10.08 12.63
N LEU A 9 13.98 -9.23 12.17
CA LEU A 9 15.41 -9.51 12.25
C LEU A 9 15.89 -9.54 13.71
N GLY A 10 15.41 -8.64 14.56
CA GLY A 10 15.75 -8.59 15.98
C GLY A 10 15.25 -9.80 16.77
N THR A 11 14.08 -10.35 16.47
CA THR A 11 13.56 -11.59 17.07
C THR A 11 14.18 -12.85 16.46
N MET A 12 14.61 -12.83 15.20
CA MET A 12 15.40 -13.91 14.62
C MET A 12 16.84 -13.94 15.18
N VAL A 13 17.43 -12.78 15.47
CA VAL A 13 18.78 -12.65 16.08
C VAL A 13 18.75 -12.82 17.60
N ALA A 14 17.68 -12.41 18.27
CA ALA A 14 17.49 -12.57 19.72
C ALA A 14 16.71 -13.84 20.10
N ALA A 15 16.34 -14.68 19.14
CA ALA A 15 15.75 -15.99 19.43
C ALA A 15 16.71 -16.77 20.33
N PRO A 16 16.23 -17.33 21.46
CA PRO A 16 17.08 -18.19 22.29
C PRO A 16 17.61 -19.31 21.40
N ALA A 17 18.91 -19.61 21.51
CA ALA A 17 19.54 -20.69 20.75
C ALA A 17 18.67 -21.97 20.86
N GLY A 18 17.96 -22.33 19.77
CA GLY A 18 17.06 -23.47 19.72
C GLY A 18 15.59 -23.22 19.37
N ALA A 19 15.14 -21.98 19.14
CA ALA A 19 13.79 -21.76 18.57
C ALA A 19 13.72 -22.31 17.14
N ARG A 20 12.83 -23.28 16.88
CA ARG A 20 12.61 -23.83 15.53
C ARG A 20 11.93 -22.77 14.67
N VAL A 21 12.67 -22.22 13.72
CA VAL A 21 12.13 -21.40 12.65
C VAL A 21 11.29 -22.32 11.75
N ALA A 22 10.14 -21.85 11.27
CA ALA A 22 9.34 -22.62 10.32
C ALA A 22 10.19 -22.90 9.05
N PRO A 23 10.17 -24.12 8.49
CA PRO A 23 11.01 -24.47 7.35
C PRO A 23 10.79 -23.55 6.13
N GLU A 24 9.60 -22.96 5.98
CA GLU A 24 9.30 -21.96 4.97
C GLU A 24 10.03 -20.64 5.21
N ALA A 25 10.15 -20.20 6.47
CA ALA A 25 10.90 -19.00 6.83
C ALA A 25 12.42 -19.22 6.67
N GLU A 26 12.94 -20.42 6.97
CA GLU A 26 14.34 -20.78 6.67
C GLU A 26 14.61 -20.73 5.16
N ALA A 27 13.70 -21.26 4.33
CA ALA A 27 13.85 -21.23 2.88
C ALA A 27 13.83 -19.80 2.32
N VAL A 28 12.96 -18.92 2.84
CA VAL A 28 12.92 -17.50 2.44
C VAL A 28 14.20 -16.78 2.84
N VAL A 29 14.67 -16.95 4.08
CA VAL A 29 15.92 -16.34 4.54
C VAL A 29 17.12 -16.84 3.74
N ALA A 30 17.20 -18.14 3.48
CA ALA A 30 18.25 -18.72 2.63
C ALA A 30 18.22 -18.11 1.22
N ARG A 31 17.03 -17.95 0.63
CA ARG A 31 16.88 -17.34 -0.70
C ARG A 31 17.25 -15.86 -0.70
N MET A 32 16.88 -15.11 0.33
CA MET A 32 17.25 -13.70 0.48
C MET A 32 18.76 -13.54 0.70
N ALA A 33 19.38 -14.40 1.51
CA ALA A 33 20.83 -14.41 1.74
C ALA A 33 21.60 -14.76 0.45
N GLN A 34 21.10 -15.71 -0.34
CA GLN A 34 21.67 -16.06 -1.64
C GLN A 34 21.62 -14.87 -2.60
N LEU A 35 20.46 -14.21 -2.73
CA LEU A 35 20.29 -13.01 -3.55
C LEU A 35 21.19 -11.86 -3.06
N ALA A 36 21.28 -11.66 -1.74
CA ALA A 36 22.19 -10.68 -1.13
C ALA A 36 23.65 -10.95 -1.45
N PHE A 37 24.06 -12.21 -1.37
CA PHE A 37 25.41 -12.63 -1.71
C PHE A 37 25.72 -12.46 -3.20
N GLU A 38 24.81 -12.88 -4.08
CA GLU A 38 24.96 -12.73 -5.54
C GLU A 38 25.15 -11.26 -5.90
N VAL A 39 24.27 -10.38 -5.41
CA VAL A 39 24.31 -8.92 -5.65
C VAL A 39 25.59 -8.29 -5.10
N ALA A 40 25.97 -8.65 -3.87
CA ALA A 40 27.21 -8.18 -3.27
C ALA A 40 28.45 -8.67 -4.05
N SER A 41 28.44 -9.89 -4.57
CA SER A 41 29.57 -10.47 -5.31
C SER A 41 29.79 -9.82 -6.68
N SER A 42 28.73 -9.24 -7.27
CA SER A 42 28.75 -8.52 -8.55
C SER A 42 28.89 -7.00 -8.42
N ALA A 43 28.59 -6.43 -7.24
CA ALA A 43 28.64 -5.00 -6.99
C ALA A 43 30.07 -4.47 -6.86
N GLY A 44 30.29 -3.22 -7.27
CA GLY A 44 31.57 -2.56 -7.03
C GLY A 44 31.80 -2.32 -5.54
N ARG A 45 33.03 -2.51 -5.05
CA ARG A 45 33.39 -2.31 -3.63
C ARG A 45 32.92 -0.97 -3.05
N GLY A 46 32.95 0.10 -3.87
CA GLY A 46 32.50 1.44 -3.45
C GLY A 46 30.99 1.56 -3.24
N GLU A 47 30.17 0.80 -3.98
CA GLU A 47 28.72 0.80 -3.88
C GLU A 47 28.26 0.03 -2.63
N LEU A 48 28.89 -1.13 -2.39
CA LEU A 48 28.71 -1.91 -1.16
C LEU A 48 29.05 -1.10 0.10
N LEU A 49 30.19 -0.39 0.10
CA LEU A 49 30.56 0.46 1.21
C LEU A 49 29.57 1.61 1.43
N ARG A 50 28.98 2.16 0.36
CA ARG A 50 27.97 3.22 0.46
C ARG A 50 26.65 2.69 1.01
N ALA A 51 26.23 1.49 0.57
CA ALA A 51 25.06 0.80 1.10
C ALA A 51 25.22 0.48 2.59
N LEU A 52 26.36 -0.09 3.00
CA LEU A 52 26.66 -0.43 4.39
C LEU A 52 26.83 0.80 5.30
N ALA A 53 27.22 1.94 4.73
CA ALA A 53 27.31 3.20 5.46
C ALA A 53 25.94 3.85 5.73
N THR A 54 24.85 3.35 5.12
CA THR A 54 23.51 3.83 5.45
C THR A 54 23.10 3.34 6.84
N GLY A 55 22.93 4.26 7.79
CA GLY A 55 22.46 3.94 9.14
C GLY A 55 20.95 3.62 9.24
N SER A 56 20.29 3.33 8.12
CA SER A 56 18.84 3.11 8.04
C SER A 56 18.53 1.89 7.17
N SER A 57 17.74 0.96 7.72
CA SER A 57 17.30 -0.27 7.04
C SER A 57 16.54 0.02 5.74
N VAL A 58 15.79 1.14 5.68
CA VAL A 58 15.05 1.55 4.46
C VAL A 58 16.00 2.08 3.39
N ALA A 59 16.99 2.90 3.78
CA ALA A 59 17.99 3.41 2.85
C ALA A 59 18.88 2.27 2.31
N PHE A 60 19.23 1.31 3.16
CA PHE A 60 19.93 0.09 2.77
C PHE A 60 19.13 -0.70 1.73
N LEU A 61 17.84 -0.98 1.98
CA LEU A 61 16.98 -1.71 1.05
C LEU A 61 16.85 -1.01 -0.30
N ARG A 62 16.83 0.34 -0.32
CA ARG A 62 16.81 1.13 -1.56
C ARG A 62 18.10 0.98 -2.36
N VAL A 63 19.27 1.14 -1.73
CA VAL A 63 20.57 0.98 -2.41
C VAL A 63 20.78 -0.47 -2.86
N PHE A 64 20.35 -1.44 -2.05
CA PHE A 64 20.42 -2.86 -2.40
C PHE A 64 19.49 -3.21 -3.56
N ALA A 65 18.29 -2.64 -3.60
CA ALA A 65 17.38 -2.73 -4.75
C ALA A 65 18.01 -2.18 -6.02
N GLU A 66 18.65 -1.01 -5.97
CA GLU A 66 19.38 -0.42 -7.10
C GLU A 66 20.52 -1.32 -7.61
N LEU A 67 21.28 -1.94 -6.69
CA LEU A 67 22.35 -2.88 -7.04
C LEU A 67 21.81 -4.18 -7.67
N LEU A 68 20.67 -4.67 -7.21
CA LEU A 68 19.96 -5.80 -7.83
C LEU A 68 19.59 -5.54 -9.29
N VAL A 69 19.19 -4.30 -9.61
CA VAL A 69 18.86 -3.90 -10.99
C VAL A 69 20.09 -3.90 -11.89
N SER A 70 21.26 -3.56 -11.34
CA SER A 70 22.48 -3.37 -12.13
C SER A 70 23.30 -4.66 -12.33
N SER A 71 23.20 -5.64 -11.43
CA SER A 71 24.11 -6.81 -11.40
C SER A 71 23.71 -8.02 -12.25
N THR A 72 22.43 -8.20 -12.50
CA THR A 72 21.89 -9.39 -13.18
C THR A 72 20.64 -8.92 -13.87
N GLY A 73 20.49 -9.11 -15.19
CA GLY A 73 19.26 -8.76 -15.90
C GLY A 73 18.07 -9.42 -15.19
N PRO A 74 17.36 -8.72 -14.30
CA PRO A 74 16.41 -9.38 -13.42
C PRO A 74 15.21 -9.73 -14.29
N SER A 75 14.52 -10.83 -13.98
CA SER A 75 13.27 -11.08 -14.66
C SER A 75 12.36 -9.86 -14.45
N ALA A 76 11.69 -9.41 -15.52
CA ALA A 76 10.80 -8.25 -15.45
C ALA A 76 9.82 -8.36 -14.27
N ALA A 77 9.36 -9.59 -13.97
CA ALA A 77 8.52 -9.92 -12.83
C ALA A 77 9.17 -9.63 -11.46
N ALA A 78 10.46 -9.93 -11.27
CA ALA A 78 11.15 -9.64 -10.00
C ALA A 78 11.31 -8.12 -9.79
N MET A 79 11.58 -7.38 -10.86
CA MET A 79 11.64 -5.91 -10.82
C MET A 79 10.28 -5.28 -10.52
N GLU A 80 9.23 -5.80 -11.13
CA GLU A 80 7.86 -5.36 -10.90
C GLU A 80 7.44 -5.63 -9.45
N ALA A 81 7.74 -6.82 -8.92
CA ALA A 81 7.49 -7.15 -7.52
C ALA A 81 8.24 -6.21 -6.55
N LEU A 82 9.52 -5.90 -6.83
CA LEU A 82 10.31 -4.99 -6.01
C LEU A 82 9.76 -3.55 -6.05
N ARG A 83 9.37 -3.06 -7.24
CA ARG A 83 8.70 -1.76 -7.37
C ARG A 83 7.40 -1.73 -6.60
N GLY A 84 6.60 -2.79 -6.67
CA GLY A 84 5.37 -2.92 -5.88
C GLY A 84 5.63 -2.85 -4.37
N GLN A 85 6.67 -3.53 -3.88
CA GLN A 85 7.06 -3.48 -2.46
C GLN A 85 7.54 -2.09 -2.02
N LEU A 86 8.33 -1.41 -2.86
CA LEU A 86 8.77 -0.03 -2.59
C LEU A 86 7.59 0.95 -2.57
N ALA A 87 6.67 0.85 -3.54
CA ALA A 87 5.47 1.67 -3.60
C ALA A 87 4.56 1.43 -2.38
N LEU A 88 4.44 0.18 -1.91
CA LEU A 88 3.70 -0.13 -0.68
C LEU A 88 4.37 0.48 0.55
N ALA A 89 5.70 0.39 0.66
CA ALA A 89 6.43 0.99 1.78
C ALA A 89 6.27 2.51 1.80
N GLU A 90 6.38 3.17 0.65
CA GLU A 90 6.14 4.61 0.52
C GLU A 90 4.69 4.98 0.87
N SER A 91 3.71 4.21 0.40
CA SER A 91 2.30 4.39 0.73
C SER A 91 2.05 4.30 2.24
N VAL A 92 2.67 3.34 2.92
CA VAL A 92 2.56 3.24 4.39
C VAL A 92 3.19 4.45 5.07
N GLU A 93 4.33 4.93 4.62
CA GLU A 93 4.96 6.13 5.17
C GLU A 93 4.08 7.38 5.00
N LEU A 94 3.52 7.60 3.81
CA LEU A 94 2.59 8.69 3.51
C LEU A 94 1.30 8.62 4.35
N SER A 95 0.86 7.40 4.70
CA SER A 95 -0.27 7.19 5.61
C SER A 95 0.07 7.41 7.09
N GLY A 96 1.27 7.90 7.42
CA GLY A 96 1.74 8.09 8.80
C GLY A 96 2.09 6.78 9.51
N GLY A 97 2.23 5.68 8.76
CA GLY A 97 2.46 4.34 9.28
C GLY A 97 1.18 3.52 9.47
N LEU A 98 1.37 2.32 10.02
CA LEU A 98 0.29 1.42 10.44
C LEU A 98 0.40 1.18 11.94
N TRP A 99 -0.72 1.25 12.64
CA TRP A 99 -0.83 0.78 14.02
C TRP A 99 -1.34 -0.65 14.09
N ARG A 100 -0.75 -1.46 14.95
CA ARG A 100 -1.34 -2.71 15.41
C ARG A 100 -2.51 -2.42 16.34
N ALA A 101 -3.31 -3.45 16.64
CA ALA A 101 -4.50 -3.28 17.46
C ALA A 101 -4.22 -2.75 18.88
N ASP A 102 -3.11 -3.14 19.50
CA ASP A 102 -2.64 -2.65 20.80
C ASP A 102 -2.14 -1.21 20.73
N GLU A 103 -1.34 -0.88 19.71
CA GLU A 103 -0.88 0.49 19.44
C GLU A 103 -2.06 1.43 19.19
N ALA A 104 -3.04 1.01 18.38
CA ALA A 104 -4.24 1.78 18.11
C ALA A 104 -5.10 1.98 19.36
N GLN A 105 -5.25 0.96 20.22
CA GLN A 105 -5.95 1.10 21.51
C GLN A 105 -5.29 2.15 22.40
N ALA A 106 -3.96 2.10 22.51
CA ALA A 106 -3.19 3.04 23.31
C ALA A 106 -3.27 4.46 22.76
N ALA A 107 -3.05 4.63 21.45
CA ALA A 107 -3.05 5.94 20.79
C ALA A 107 -4.43 6.61 20.78
N LEU A 108 -5.50 5.83 20.62
CA LEU A 108 -6.88 6.33 20.54
C LEU A 108 -7.59 6.37 21.89
N GLY A 109 -7.01 5.73 22.93
CA GLY A 109 -7.64 5.58 24.23
C GLY A 109 -8.95 4.81 24.17
N VAL A 110 -9.02 3.75 23.36
CA VAL A 110 -10.24 2.92 23.19
C VAL A 110 -9.96 1.46 23.51
N SER A 111 -11.03 0.70 23.76
CA SER A 111 -10.91 -0.74 23.97
C SER A 111 -10.77 -1.51 22.66
N ARG A 112 -10.22 -2.74 22.70
CA ARG A 112 -10.23 -3.66 21.57
C ARG A 112 -11.64 -3.91 21.01
N ALA A 113 -12.65 -4.00 21.87
CA ALA A 113 -14.04 -4.20 21.47
C ALA A 113 -14.58 -2.98 20.68
N THR A 114 -14.12 -1.77 21.01
CA THR A 114 -14.45 -0.56 20.25
C THR A 114 -13.84 -0.57 18.86
N LEU A 115 -12.56 -0.93 18.72
CA LEU A 115 -11.91 -1.09 17.40
C LEU A 115 -12.58 -2.18 16.56
N GLN A 116 -12.93 -3.30 17.18
CA GLN A 116 -13.68 -4.38 16.56
C GLN A 116 -15.02 -3.86 16.02
N SER A 117 -15.80 -3.17 16.86
CA SER A 117 -17.08 -2.58 16.47
C SER A 117 -16.95 -1.57 15.34
N TRP A 118 -15.91 -0.73 15.33
CA TRP A 118 -15.66 0.18 14.20
C TRP A 118 -15.33 -0.56 12.92
N ARG A 119 -14.54 -1.62 12.98
CA ARG A 119 -14.22 -2.45 11.81
C ARG A 119 -15.47 -3.12 11.25
N ASP A 120 -16.26 -3.76 12.11
CA ASP A 120 -17.47 -4.48 11.71
C ASP A 120 -18.53 -3.53 11.14
N ALA A 121 -18.56 -2.29 11.62
CA ALA A 121 -19.42 -1.23 11.09
C ALA A 121 -18.86 -0.54 9.84
N GLY A 122 -17.71 -0.97 9.31
CA GLY A 122 -17.07 -0.35 8.15
C GLY A 122 -16.66 1.10 8.38
N ARG A 123 -16.28 1.48 9.61
CA ARG A 123 -15.88 2.86 9.97
C ARG A 123 -14.38 3.09 9.97
N VAL A 124 -13.59 2.03 9.78
CA VAL A 124 -12.13 2.08 9.72
C VAL A 124 -11.62 1.12 8.64
N ILE A 125 -10.54 1.51 7.99
CA ILE A 125 -9.74 0.64 7.15
C ILE A 125 -8.87 -0.22 8.07
N ALA A 126 -9.08 -1.53 7.99
CA ALA A 126 -8.34 -2.53 8.76
C ALA A 126 -7.69 -3.52 7.78
N LEU A 127 -6.36 -3.52 7.73
CA LEU A 127 -5.57 -4.36 6.84
C LEU A 127 -5.32 -5.71 7.53
N PRO A 128 -5.94 -6.82 7.05
CA PRO A 128 -5.73 -8.12 7.65
C PRO A 128 -4.28 -8.55 7.51
N GLN A 129 -3.73 -9.11 8.58
CA GLN A 129 -2.38 -9.66 8.66
C GLN A 129 -2.43 -11.20 8.57
N GLY A 130 -1.32 -11.82 8.18
CA GLY A 130 -1.25 -13.28 8.01
C GLY A 130 -1.48 -14.09 9.29
N ASP A 131 -1.33 -13.47 10.47
CA ASP A 131 -1.58 -14.07 11.78
C ASP A 131 -3.05 -13.90 12.27
N GLY A 132 -3.94 -13.39 11.40
CA GLY A 132 -5.33 -13.09 11.74
C GLY A 132 -5.53 -11.80 12.54
N SER A 133 -4.45 -11.05 12.82
CA SER A 133 -4.55 -9.70 13.38
C SER A 133 -4.84 -8.66 12.29
N TYR A 134 -4.99 -7.40 12.70
CA TYR A 134 -5.26 -6.29 11.79
C TYR A 134 -4.31 -5.13 12.10
N ALA A 135 -3.90 -4.44 11.04
CA ALA A 135 -3.18 -3.18 11.10
C ALA A 135 -4.05 -2.04 10.58
N TYR A 136 -3.87 -0.84 11.14
CA TYR A 136 -4.73 0.32 10.90
C TYR A 136 -3.88 1.49 10.40
N PRO A 137 -4.08 1.98 9.17
CA PRO A 137 -3.42 3.19 8.68
C PRO A 137 -3.66 4.37 9.62
N VAL A 138 -2.59 5.05 10.05
CA VAL A 138 -2.68 6.13 11.04
C VAL A 138 -3.45 7.33 10.49
N ALA A 139 -3.23 7.65 9.21
CA ALA A 139 -3.78 8.84 8.56
C ALA A 139 -5.31 8.89 8.46
N GLN A 140 -6.01 7.77 8.71
CA GLN A 140 -7.47 7.72 8.73
C GLN A 140 -8.09 8.29 10.02
N PHE A 141 -7.29 8.49 11.06
CA PHE A 141 -7.75 9.03 12.34
C PHE A 141 -7.54 10.53 12.38
N LEU A 142 -8.59 11.25 12.75
CA LEU A 142 -8.53 12.69 12.96
C LEU A 142 -7.87 12.99 14.31
N PRO A 143 -7.02 14.03 14.39
CA PRO A 143 -6.52 14.51 15.67
C PRO A 143 -7.70 14.98 16.54
N PRO A 144 -7.53 14.98 17.87
CA PRO A 144 -8.55 15.51 18.77
C PRO A 144 -8.76 17.01 18.49
N ALA A 145 -10.03 17.45 18.46
CA ALA A 145 -10.36 18.85 18.18
C ALA A 145 -10.06 19.78 19.37
N THR A 146 -10.07 19.21 20.58
CA THR A 146 -9.72 19.86 21.84
C THR A 146 -8.86 18.91 22.68
N ASP A 147 -8.17 19.43 23.71
CA ASP A 147 -7.36 18.60 24.62
C ASP A 147 -8.16 17.54 25.40
N LEU A 148 -9.50 17.67 25.42
CA LEU A 148 -10.41 16.75 26.07
C LEU A 148 -10.96 15.68 25.12
N ASP A 149 -10.83 15.89 23.80
CA ASP A 149 -11.31 14.97 22.79
C ASP A 149 -10.32 13.81 22.60
N ARG A 150 -10.86 12.67 22.15
CA ARG A 150 -10.03 11.55 21.70
C ARG A 150 -9.93 11.56 20.19
N PRO A 151 -8.80 11.13 19.61
CA PRO A 151 -8.74 10.92 18.18
C PRO A 151 -9.80 9.88 17.76
N ARG A 152 -10.38 10.09 16.59
CA ARG A 152 -11.51 9.30 16.08
C ARG A 152 -11.34 9.01 14.60
N PRO A 153 -11.93 7.93 14.07
CA PRO A 153 -11.94 7.71 12.62
C PRO A 153 -12.56 8.91 11.92
N ASP A 154 -11.99 9.29 10.78
CA ASP A 154 -12.60 10.27 9.90
C ASP A 154 -13.99 9.76 9.47
N PRO A 155 -15.07 10.55 9.67
CA PRO A 155 -16.42 10.10 9.38
C PRO A 155 -16.62 9.71 7.90
N ALA A 156 -15.88 10.30 6.97
CA ALA A 156 -16.00 10.01 5.54
C ALA A 156 -15.44 8.63 5.16
N ILE A 157 -14.61 7.99 6.00
CA ILE A 157 -14.08 6.64 5.74
C ILE A 157 -15.21 5.62 5.55
N GLY A 158 -16.32 5.77 6.28
CA GLY A 158 -17.46 4.87 6.13
C GLY A 158 -18.14 4.97 4.77
N ASP A 159 -18.17 6.17 4.19
CA ASP A 159 -18.75 6.40 2.86
C ASP A 159 -17.79 5.91 1.77
N VAL A 160 -16.48 6.16 1.94
CA VAL A 160 -15.42 5.63 1.07
C VAL A 160 -15.42 4.10 1.02
N LEU A 161 -15.52 3.43 2.18
CA LEU A 161 -15.62 1.97 2.26
C LEU A 161 -16.91 1.44 1.62
N ARG A 162 -18.02 2.18 1.71
CA ARG A 162 -19.28 1.82 1.07
C ARG A 162 -19.21 1.95 -0.45
N ALA A 163 -18.59 3.02 -0.95
CA ALA A 163 -18.35 3.24 -2.38
C ALA A 163 -17.41 2.17 -2.96
N ALA A 164 -16.39 1.78 -2.21
CA ALA A 164 -15.52 0.65 -2.54
C ALA A 164 -16.29 -0.68 -2.66
N GLY A 165 -17.22 -0.92 -1.73
CA GLY A 165 -18.04 -2.12 -1.70
C GLY A 165 -17.18 -3.39 -1.62
N THR A 166 -17.47 -4.36 -2.49
CA THR A 166 -16.67 -5.60 -2.62
C THR A 166 -15.82 -5.63 -3.89
N ALA A 167 -15.89 -4.58 -4.70
CA ALA A 167 -15.23 -4.52 -6.00
C ALA A 167 -13.73 -4.25 -5.88
N ILE A 168 -13.31 -3.55 -4.82
CA ILE A 168 -11.91 -3.29 -4.49
C ILE A 168 -11.57 -3.89 -3.13
N GLY A 169 -10.46 -4.63 -3.05
CA GLY A 169 -10.00 -5.20 -1.80
C GLY A 169 -9.55 -4.11 -0.82
N VAL A 170 -9.62 -4.36 0.50
CA VAL A 170 -9.22 -3.35 1.51
C VAL A 170 -7.76 -2.90 1.38
N HIS A 171 -6.87 -3.79 0.91
CA HIS A 171 -5.47 -3.47 0.63
C HIS A 171 -5.33 -2.55 -0.58
N GLU A 172 -6.07 -2.82 -1.64
CA GLU A 172 -6.08 -2.00 -2.86
C GLU A 172 -6.68 -0.63 -2.57
N LEU A 173 -7.76 -0.57 -1.78
CA LEU A 173 -8.33 0.69 -1.32
C LEU A 173 -7.32 1.49 -0.50
N PHE A 174 -6.60 0.85 0.41
CA PHE A 174 -5.53 1.51 1.15
C PHE A 174 -4.45 2.09 0.23
N LEU A 175 -3.97 1.31 -0.74
CA LEU A 175 -2.97 1.77 -1.71
C LEU A 175 -3.50 2.95 -2.54
N LEU A 176 -4.75 2.88 -3.00
CA LEU A 176 -5.42 3.96 -3.72
C LEU A 176 -5.45 5.26 -2.90
N LEU A 177 -5.77 5.16 -1.61
CA LEU A 177 -5.85 6.32 -0.72
C LEU A 177 -4.50 6.82 -0.24
N ALA A 178 -3.47 5.97 -0.20
CA ALA A 178 -2.13 6.31 0.25
C ALA A 178 -1.22 6.85 -0.86
N ALA A 179 -1.50 6.49 -2.12
CA ALA A 179 -0.76 7.00 -3.27
C ALA A 179 -1.20 8.44 -3.62
N PRO A 180 -0.28 9.31 -4.07
CA PRO A 180 -0.64 10.59 -4.66
C PRO A 180 -1.55 10.40 -5.89
N GLN A 181 -2.60 11.21 -5.98
CA GLN A 181 -3.61 11.13 -7.04
C GLN A 181 -3.66 12.45 -7.81
N PRO A 182 -3.46 12.45 -9.13
CA PRO A 182 -3.66 13.63 -9.97
C PRO A 182 -5.08 14.20 -9.87
N ALA A 183 -6.08 13.33 -9.70
CA ALA A 183 -7.48 13.72 -9.53
C ALA A 183 -7.76 14.51 -8.23
N LEU A 184 -6.84 14.44 -7.26
CA LEU A 184 -6.93 15.16 -5.99
C LEU A 184 -5.98 16.37 -5.93
N ALA A 185 -5.36 16.73 -7.07
CA ALA A 185 -4.42 17.84 -7.13
C ALA A 185 -5.06 19.16 -6.69
N THR A 186 -4.31 19.95 -5.94
CA THR A 186 -4.74 21.30 -5.54
C THR A 186 -4.63 22.28 -6.71
N ALA A 187 -5.23 23.47 -6.58
CA ALA A 187 -5.06 24.56 -7.55
C ALA A 187 -3.58 24.96 -7.78
N GLY A 188 -2.70 24.64 -6.82
CA GLY A 188 -1.24 24.83 -6.93
C GLY A 188 -0.50 23.72 -7.69
N GLY A 189 -1.19 22.70 -8.21
CA GLY A 189 -0.63 21.63 -9.02
C GLY A 189 0.07 20.51 -8.24
N GLY A 190 0.07 20.57 -6.90
CA GLY A 190 0.58 19.47 -6.07
C GLY A 190 -0.44 18.32 -5.98
N GLU A 191 -0.04 17.12 -6.39
CA GLU A 191 -0.78 15.88 -6.15
C GLU A 191 -0.93 15.65 -4.65
N ARG A 192 -2.06 15.05 -4.25
CA ARG A 192 -2.36 14.71 -2.86
C ARG A 192 -2.81 13.27 -2.77
N THR A 193 -2.57 12.66 -1.62
CA THR A 193 -3.13 11.35 -1.27
C THR A 193 -4.62 11.48 -0.93
N GLY A 194 -5.35 10.36 -1.01
CA GLY A 194 -6.73 10.30 -0.52
C GLY A 194 -6.85 10.63 0.97
N PHE A 195 -5.86 10.22 1.79
CA PHE A 195 -5.85 10.57 3.21
C PHE A 195 -5.66 12.06 3.48
N GLU A 196 -4.86 12.76 2.69
CA GLU A 196 -4.72 14.22 2.80
C GLU A 196 -6.00 14.94 2.41
N ALA A 197 -6.67 14.50 1.35
CA ALA A 197 -7.97 15.04 0.93
C ALA A 197 -9.06 14.80 2.01
N LEU A 198 -9.10 13.61 2.61
CA LEU A 198 -10.00 13.31 3.74
C LEU A 198 -9.76 14.28 4.90
N ARG A 199 -8.50 14.49 5.30
CA ARG A 199 -8.13 15.42 6.38
C ARG A 199 -8.47 16.87 6.07
N ALA A 200 -8.50 17.25 4.80
CA ALA A 200 -8.97 18.56 4.34
C ALA A 200 -10.51 18.70 4.34
N GLY A 201 -11.25 17.66 4.75
CA GLY A 201 -12.71 17.63 4.73
C GLY A 201 -13.30 17.33 3.35
N GLU A 202 -12.49 16.87 2.40
CA GLU A 202 -12.90 16.62 1.01
C GLU A 202 -13.39 15.17 0.81
N GLY A 203 -14.10 14.62 1.80
CA GLY A 203 -14.53 13.21 1.80
C GLY A 203 -15.37 12.82 0.57
N ALA A 204 -16.26 13.70 0.11
CA ALA A 204 -17.07 13.46 -1.09
C ALA A 204 -16.24 13.35 -2.37
N LEU A 205 -15.11 14.06 -2.47
CA LEU A 205 -14.20 13.97 -3.61
C LEU A 205 -13.48 12.62 -3.63
N VAL A 206 -13.05 12.16 -2.45
CA VAL A 206 -12.39 10.85 -2.29
C VAL A 206 -13.39 9.71 -2.55
N GLU A 207 -14.62 9.83 -2.08
CA GLU A 207 -15.70 8.90 -2.40
C GLU A 207 -15.95 8.82 -3.92
N ALA A 208 -16.04 9.96 -4.60
CA ALA A 208 -16.22 10.01 -6.05
C ALA A 208 -15.04 9.38 -6.81
N LEU A 209 -13.80 9.58 -6.35
CA LEU A 209 -12.62 8.92 -6.90
C LEU A 209 -12.74 7.40 -6.79
N VAL A 210 -13.09 6.89 -5.60
CA VAL A 210 -13.25 5.45 -5.38
C VAL A 210 -14.38 4.88 -6.24
N ALA A 211 -15.51 5.58 -6.30
CA ALA A 211 -16.62 5.18 -7.17
C ALA A 211 -16.20 5.12 -8.65
N HIS A 212 -15.44 6.11 -9.14
CA HIS A 212 -14.93 6.12 -10.50
C HIS A 212 -14.01 4.91 -10.81
N VAL A 213 -13.16 4.53 -9.86
CA VAL A 213 -12.26 3.36 -9.99
C VAL A 213 -13.06 2.06 -10.00
N VAL A 214 -14.11 1.96 -9.18
CA VAL A 214 -14.95 0.75 -9.05
C VAL A 214 -15.92 0.57 -10.22
N THR A 215 -16.47 1.66 -10.75
CA THR A 215 -17.31 1.65 -11.95
C THR A 215 -16.59 2.34 -13.10
N PRO A 216 -15.62 1.67 -13.77
CA PRO A 216 -15.01 2.24 -14.94
C PRO A 216 -16.09 2.55 -15.98
N SER A 217 -16.02 3.75 -16.56
CA SER A 217 -17.06 4.42 -17.36
C SER A 217 -17.49 3.69 -18.64
N ASP A 218 -17.04 2.45 -18.88
CA ASP A 218 -17.36 1.65 -20.06
C ASP A 218 -18.79 1.08 -20.06
N ALA A 219 -19.54 1.20 -18.96
CA ALA A 219 -20.99 0.93 -18.97
C ALA A 219 -21.79 1.91 -19.85
N GLY A 220 -21.15 2.94 -20.43
CA GLY A 220 -21.75 3.89 -21.36
C GLY A 220 -21.06 4.00 -22.72
N ALA A 221 -20.04 3.18 -23.01
CA ALA A 221 -19.50 3.14 -24.38
C ALA A 221 -20.56 2.47 -25.27
N PRO A 222 -21.14 3.18 -26.27
CA PRO A 222 -22.08 2.56 -27.19
C PRO A 222 -21.40 1.33 -27.81
N ASP A 223 -22.11 0.21 -27.79
CA ASP A 223 -21.66 -1.05 -28.37
C ASP A 223 -21.13 -0.74 -29.78
N SER A 224 -19.83 -0.90 -29.99
CA SER A 224 -19.16 -0.53 -31.24
C SER A 224 -19.56 -1.46 -32.40
N GLY A 225 -20.60 -2.28 -32.20
CA GLY A 225 -21.07 -3.33 -33.07
C GLY A 225 -22.03 -2.92 -34.18
N GLU A 226 -22.55 -1.68 -34.22
CA GLU A 226 -23.33 -1.23 -35.38
C GLU A 226 -22.45 -0.42 -36.34
N THR A 227 -21.54 -1.13 -37.02
CA THR A 227 -20.96 -0.58 -38.25
C THR A 227 -22.12 -0.47 -39.25
N PRO A 228 -22.52 0.73 -39.71
CA PRO A 228 -23.56 0.84 -40.71
C PRO A 228 -23.10 0.05 -41.94
N SER A 229 -23.88 -0.97 -42.30
CA SER A 229 -23.68 -1.76 -43.51
C SER A 229 -23.64 -0.81 -44.71
N ILE A 230 -22.44 -0.47 -45.17
CA ILE A 230 -22.23 0.27 -46.42
C ILE A 230 -22.78 -0.62 -47.53
N GLY A 231 -23.91 -0.21 -48.10
CA GLY A 231 -24.60 -0.95 -49.15
C GLY A 231 -23.65 -1.34 -50.28
N GLN A 232 -23.73 -2.60 -50.69
CA GLN A 232 -23.06 -3.11 -51.88
C GLN A 232 -23.39 -2.24 -53.10
N PRO A 233 -22.39 -1.82 -53.90
CA PRO A 233 -22.66 -1.17 -55.18
C PRO A 233 -23.32 -2.16 -56.14
N ALA A 234 -24.45 -1.75 -56.73
CA ALA A 234 -25.18 -2.50 -57.73
C ALA A 234 -24.30 -2.80 -58.94
N ALA A 235 -24.23 -4.06 -59.35
CA ALA A 235 -23.53 -4.49 -60.54
C ALA A 235 -24.18 -3.89 -61.80
N VAL A 236 -23.37 -3.16 -62.57
CA VAL A 236 -23.69 -2.72 -63.94
C VAL A 236 -23.56 -3.94 -64.86
N ILE A 237 -24.68 -4.35 -65.46
CA ILE A 237 -24.71 -5.36 -66.53
C ILE A 237 -24.65 -4.59 -67.86
N HIS A 238 -23.64 -4.88 -68.67
CA HIS A 238 -23.48 -4.44 -70.06
C HIS A 238 -24.12 -5.45 -71.03
#